data_AF-A0A449G814-F1
#
_entry.id   AF-A0A449G814-F1
#
_cell.length_a   1.000
_cell.length_b   1.000
_cell.length_c   1.000
_cell.angle_alpha   90.00
_cell.angle_beta   90.00
_cell.angle_gamma   90.00
#
_symmetry.space_group_name_H-M   'P 1'
#
loop_
_entity.id
_entity.type
_entity.pdbx_description
1 polymer ?
#
loop_
_entity_poly.entity_id
_entity_poly.type
_entity_poly.pdbx_seq_one_letter_code
_entity_poly.pdbx_strand_id
1 'polypeptide(L)'
;MSLALLGIVLRGANFAFRKYSATINQARLYGALFAGASLITPFFFGTVVGAVASGRVPADGYGDLVGSWVNPTSLIGGTLAVGTSAFLAGVFLTADAARSGDDALAAYLRPHTLVVGAVTGAFAIAAIAPIRRDAPTLGHELLGRALPLIVVSAAAGVLTLVLVYRGRFGWARVSALVAVAAIVLGWAVAQTPWILVDQLLIADAAGARSTLIGLLVVVALAGVTVLPALAYLFWLTQTDAWVREENSTDSDHARRD
;
A
#
# COMPACT_ATOMS: atom_id res chain seq x y z
N MET A 1 3.19 -12.35 -13.42
CA MET A 1 3.37 -10.94 -13.81
C MET A 1 2.26 -10.40 -14.72
N SER A 2 1.81 -11.14 -15.74
CA SER A 2 0.76 -10.67 -16.66
C SER A 2 -0.54 -10.24 -15.97
N LEU A 3 -0.92 -10.87 -14.84
CA LEU A 3 -2.10 -10.49 -14.06
C LEU A 3 -1.95 -9.16 -13.31
N ALA A 4 -0.75 -8.86 -12.80
CA ALA A 4 -0.47 -7.56 -12.19
C ALA A 4 -0.47 -6.43 -13.24
N LEU A 5 0.12 -6.69 -14.41
CA LEU A 5 0.09 -5.75 -15.54
C LEU A 5 -1.35 -5.50 -16.02
N LEU A 6 -2.16 -6.55 -16.10
CA LEU A 6 -3.58 -6.44 -16.43
C LEU A 6 -4.33 -5.58 -15.40
N GLY A 7 -4.04 -5.73 -14.11
CA GLY A 7 -4.59 -4.85 -13.06
C GLY A 7 -4.20 -3.37 -13.24
N ILE A 8 -2.95 -3.08 -13.59
CA ILE A 8 -2.46 -1.72 -13.86
C ILE A 8 -3.16 -1.11 -15.09
N VAL A 9 -3.24 -1.88 -16.19
CA VAL A 9 -3.88 -1.44 -17.44
C VAL A 9 -5.37 -1.19 -17.23
N LEU A 10 -6.08 -2.08 -16.52
CA LEU A 10 -7.49 -1.90 -16.20
C LEU A 10 -7.73 -0.66 -15.33
N ARG A 11 -6.84 -0.37 -14.38
CA ARG A 11 -6.93 0.84 -13.55
C ARG A 11 -6.74 2.11 -14.39
N GLY A 12 -5.74 2.13 -15.29
CA GLY A 12 -5.50 3.22 -16.23
C GLY A 12 -6.65 3.45 -17.21
N ALA A 13 -7.20 2.37 -17.78
CA ALA A 13 -8.35 2.42 -18.67
C ALA A 13 -9.59 2.96 -17.97
N ASN A 14 -9.87 2.52 -16.74
CA ASN A 14 -11.07 2.96 -16.01
C ASN A 14 -11.03 4.44 -15.63
N PHE A 15 -9.85 5.02 -15.39
CA PHE A 15 -9.71 6.48 -15.20
C PHE A 15 -10.05 7.27 -16.47
N ALA A 16 -9.72 6.74 -17.65
CA ALA A 16 -10.07 7.36 -18.93
C ALA A 16 -11.57 7.24 -19.25
N PHE A 17 -12.18 6.09 -19.00
CA PHE A 17 -13.58 5.82 -19.36
C PHE A 17 -14.61 6.36 -18.35
N ARG A 18 -14.23 6.62 -17.09
CA ARG A 18 -15.16 7.20 -16.07
C ARG A 18 -15.72 8.56 -16.48
N LYS A 19 -15.03 9.31 -17.35
CA LYS A 19 -15.50 10.61 -17.84
C LYS A 19 -16.67 10.51 -18.83
N TYR A 20 -17.00 9.30 -19.31
CA TYR A 20 -18.00 9.05 -20.36
C TYR A 20 -19.22 8.21 -19.91
N SER A 21 -19.30 7.77 -18.65
CA SER A 21 -20.39 6.91 -18.19
C SER A 21 -21.58 7.70 -17.65
N ALA A 22 -22.68 7.72 -18.39
CA ALA A 22 -23.90 8.49 -18.11
C ALA A 22 -24.98 7.76 -17.26
N THR A 23 -24.72 6.53 -16.75
CA THR A 23 -25.77 5.71 -16.08
C THR A 23 -25.30 5.03 -14.78
N ILE A 24 -26.13 5.07 -13.73
CA ILE A 24 -25.87 4.57 -12.36
C ILE A 24 -25.50 3.06 -12.31
N ASN A 25 -26.12 2.22 -13.14
CA ASN A 25 -25.80 0.78 -13.18
C ASN A 25 -24.44 0.46 -13.81
N GLN A 26 -24.05 1.21 -14.85
CA GLN A 26 -22.73 1.08 -15.46
C GLN A 26 -21.64 1.58 -14.50
N ALA A 27 -21.91 2.67 -13.77
CA ALA A 27 -21.00 3.18 -12.74
C ALA A 27 -20.72 2.14 -11.63
N ARG A 28 -21.72 1.33 -11.23
CA ARG A 28 -21.53 0.23 -10.26
C ARG A 28 -20.69 -0.92 -10.82
N LEU A 29 -20.92 -1.33 -12.07
CA LEU A 29 -20.13 -2.39 -12.71
C LEU A 29 -18.67 -1.97 -12.91
N TYR A 30 -18.44 -0.76 -13.43
CA TYR A 30 -17.09 -0.19 -13.56
C TYR A 30 -16.44 0.06 -12.20
N GLY A 31 -17.21 0.42 -11.17
CA GLY A 31 -16.73 0.53 -9.79
C GLY A 31 -16.28 -0.82 -9.22
N ALA A 32 -17.04 -1.89 -9.43
CA ALA A 32 -16.69 -3.24 -8.98
C ALA A 32 -15.47 -3.80 -9.72
N LEU A 33 -15.40 -3.61 -11.05
CA LEU A 33 -14.23 -3.98 -11.86
C LEU A 33 -12.98 -3.20 -11.43
N PHE A 34 -13.12 -1.91 -11.13
CA PHE A 34 -12.03 -1.08 -10.62
C PHE A 34 -11.57 -1.50 -9.24
N ALA A 35 -12.50 -1.82 -8.34
CA ALA A 35 -12.20 -2.34 -7.01
C ALA A 35 -11.46 -3.68 -7.12
N GLY A 36 -11.94 -4.59 -7.98
CA GLY A 36 -11.29 -5.88 -8.26
C GLY A 36 -9.88 -5.71 -8.82
N ALA A 37 -9.70 -4.87 -9.84
CA ALA A 37 -8.39 -4.57 -10.42
C ALA A 37 -7.41 -3.92 -9.42
N SER A 38 -7.95 -3.08 -8.52
CA SER A 38 -7.18 -2.40 -7.47
C SER A 38 -6.75 -3.33 -6.34
N LEU A 39 -7.38 -4.50 -6.18
CA LEU A 39 -7.00 -5.56 -5.24
C LEU A 39 -6.04 -6.57 -5.88
N ILE A 40 -6.24 -6.88 -7.17
CA ILE A 40 -5.42 -7.81 -7.95
C ILE A 40 -3.95 -7.38 -7.94
N THR A 41 -3.67 -6.10 -8.22
CA THR A 41 -2.30 -5.60 -8.33
C THR A 41 -1.49 -5.80 -7.04
N PRO A 42 -1.91 -5.26 -5.86
CA PRO A 42 -1.17 -5.47 -4.62
C PRO A 42 -1.12 -6.95 -4.22
N PHE A 43 -2.18 -7.74 -4.48
CA PHE A 43 -2.16 -9.18 -4.21
C PHE A 43 -1.02 -9.89 -4.96
N PHE A 44 -0.94 -9.72 -6.28
CA PHE A 44 0.08 -10.39 -7.08
C PHE A 44 1.50 -9.86 -6.81
N PHE A 45 1.67 -8.59 -6.46
CA PHE A 45 2.97 -8.10 -5.99
C PHE A 45 3.36 -8.72 -4.65
N GLY A 46 2.42 -8.83 -3.71
CA GLY A 46 2.68 -9.47 -2.42
C GLY A 46 2.98 -10.97 -2.54
N THR A 47 2.32 -11.69 -3.47
CA THR A 47 2.64 -13.11 -3.70
C THR A 47 4.02 -13.29 -4.31
N VAL A 48 4.47 -12.37 -5.17
CA VAL A 48 5.84 -12.38 -5.71
C VAL A 48 6.87 -12.14 -4.60
N VAL A 49 6.61 -11.17 -3.73
CA VAL A 49 7.46 -10.91 -2.57
C VAL A 49 7.54 -12.15 -1.68
N GLY A 50 6.42 -12.79 -1.37
CA GLY A 50 6.41 -14.02 -0.56
C GLY A 50 7.09 -15.22 -1.24
N ALA A 51 7.05 -15.31 -2.57
CA ALA A 51 7.72 -16.35 -3.34
C ALA A 51 9.25 -16.19 -3.30
N VAL A 52 9.73 -14.96 -3.49
CA VAL A 52 11.16 -14.60 -3.39
C VAL A 52 11.65 -14.81 -1.96
N ALA A 53 10.85 -14.39 -1.00
CA ALA A 53 11.12 -14.54 0.42
C ALA A 53 11.26 -16.03 0.79
N SER A 54 10.34 -16.90 0.36
CA SER A 54 10.40 -18.33 0.71
C SER A 54 11.49 -19.15 0.00
N GLY A 55 12.40 -18.53 -0.78
CA GLY A 55 13.52 -19.22 -1.45
C GLY A 55 13.08 -20.21 -2.54
N ARG A 56 11.82 -20.13 -2.99
CA ARG A 56 11.22 -21.09 -3.93
C ARG A 56 11.52 -20.79 -5.40
N VAL A 57 12.15 -19.65 -5.69
CA VAL A 57 12.55 -19.25 -7.04
C VAL A 57 14.01 -19.70 -7.24
N PRO A 58 14.30 -20.67 -8.14
CA PRO A 58 15.67 -21.06 -8.44
C PRO A 58 16.42 -19.96 -9.19
N ALA A 59 17.70 -19.77 -8.89
CA ALA A 59 18.57 -18.82 -9.59
C ALA A 59 18.79 -19.20 -11.08
N ASP A 60 18.71 -20.50 -11.39
CA ASP A 60 18.96 -21.06 -12.72
C ASP A 60 17.77 -20.87 -13.70
N GLY A 61 16.66 -20.30 -13.22
CA GLY A 61 15.40 -20.21 -13.94
C GLY A 61 14.57 -21.51 -13.90
N TYR A 62 13.37 -21.47 -14.47
CA TYR A 62 12.49 -22.65 -14.64
C TYR A 62 12.09 -23.40 -13.35
N GLY A 63 11.86 -22.67 -12.24
CA GLY A 63 11.18 -23.24 -11.07
C GLY A 63 9.74 -23.67 -11.39
N ASP A 64 9.15 -24.53 -10.54
CA ASP A 64 7.75 -24.93 -10.68
C ASP A 64 6.84 -23.69 -10.63
N LEU A 65 6.16 -23.40 -11.75
CA LEU A 65 5.31 -22.23 -11.95
C LEU A 65 4.15 -22.20 -10.94
N VAL A 66 3.70 -23.35 -10.44
CA VAL A 66 2.58 -23.42 -9.51
C VAL A 66 3.07 -23.39 -8.07
N GLY A 67 4.06 -24.21 -7.70
CA GLY A 67 4.63 -24.23 -6.34
C GLY A 67 5.32 -22.93 -5.92
N SER A 68 5.87 -22.17 -6.88
CA SER A 68 6.47 -20.85 -6.60
C SER A 68 5.43 -19.80 -6.23
N TRP A 69 4.19 -19.91 -6.75
CA TRP A 69 3.13 -18.93 -6.55
C TRP A 69 2.12 -19.35 -5.47
N VAL A 70 1.78 -20.64 -5.40
CA VAL A 70 0.81 -21.20 -4.48
C VAL A 70 1.53 -21.82 -3.30
N ASN A 71 1.94 -20.97 -2.37
CA ASN A 71 2.50 -21.40 -1.10
C ASN A 71 2.02 -20.51 0.06
N PRO A 72 2.08 -21.00 1.31
CA PRO A 72 1.56 -20.28 2.46
C PRO A 72 2.15 -18.87 2.58
N THR A 73 3.46 -18.72 2.40
CA THR A 73 4.15 -17.43 2.52
C THR A 73 3.74 -16.44 1.42
N SER A 74 3.61 -16.89 0.18
CA SER A 74 3.13 -16.08 -0.95
C SER A 74 1.69 -15.62 -0.75
N LEU A 75 0.78 -16.52 -0.35
CA LEU A 75 -0.62 -16.17 -0.11
C LEU A 75 -0.76 -15.18 1.05
N ILE A 76 0.03 -15.38 2.12
CA ILE A 76 0.11 -14.42 3.23
C ILE A 76 0.63 -13.07 2.76
N GLY A 77 1.72 -13.03 1.97
CA GLY A 77 2.29 -11.80 1.43
C GLY A 77 1.29 -11.04 0.56
N GLY A 78 0.58 -11.73 -0.34
CA GLY A 78 -0.48 -11.15 -1.16
C GLY A 78 -1.63 -10.59 -0.34
N THR A 79 -2.08 -11.34 0.67
CA THR A 79 -3.19 -10.93 1.54
C THR A 79 -2.80 -9.74 2.42
N LEU A 80 -1.57 -9.69 2.92
CA LEU A 80 -1.03 -8.54 3.65
C LEU A 80 -0.90 -7.31 2.77
N ALA A 81 -0.43 -7.46 1.53
CA ALA A 81 -0.35 -6.35 0.58
C ALA A 81 -1.74 -5.75 0.30
N VAL A 82 -2.76 -6.60 0.14
CA VAL A 82 -4.16 -6.17 0.01
C VAL A 82 -4.66 -5.49 1.28
N GLY A 83 -4.49 -6.11 2.44
CA GLY A 83 -4.98 -5.58 3.72
C GLY A 83 -4.34 -4.23 4.07
N THR A 84 -3.03 -4.09 3.90
CA THR A 84 -2.30 -2.82 4.12
C THR A 84 -2.73 -1.74 3.14
N SER A 85 -2.97 -2.09 1.87
CA SER A 85 -3.50 -1.15 0.87
C SER A 85 -4.91 -0.68 1.23
N ALA A 86 -5.79 -1.60 1.65
CA ALA A 86 -7.15 -1.30 2.06
C ALA A 86 -7.19 -0.46 3.35
N PHE A 87 -6.33 -0.76 4.32
CA PHE A 87 -6.15 0.02 5.52
C PHE A 87 -5.71 1.45 5.22
N LEU A 88 -4.68 1.62 4.38
CA LEU A 88 -4.18 2.94 3.99
C LEU A 88 -5.27 3.74 3.24
N ALA A 89 -5.98 3.10 2.31
CA ALA A 89 -7.11 3.70 1.62
C ALA A 89 -8.21 4.16 2.59
N GLY A 90 -8.61 3.31 3.55
CA GLY A 90 -9.62 3.65 4.55
C GLY A 90 -9.22 4.85 5.41
N VAL A 91 -7.97 4.88 5.88
CA VAL A 91 -7.44 6.01 6.68
C VAL A 91 -7.44 7.30 5.88
N PHE A 92 -6.96 7.26 4.63
CA PHE A 92 -6.91 8.45 3.78
C PHE A 92 -8.31 8.96 3.40
N LEU A 93 -9.22 8.06 3.01
CA LEU A 93 -10.61 8.39 2.67
C LEU A 93 -11.38 8.97 3.86
N THR A 94 -11.25 8.36 5.04
CA THR A 94 -11.91 8.88 6.26
C THR A 94 -11.37 10.29 6.59
N ALA A 95 -10.07 10.48 6.44
CA ALA A 95 -9.44 11.78 6.67
C ALA A 95 -9.79 12.82 5.59
N ASP A 96 -10.00 12.40 4.34
CA ASP A 96 -10.40 13.31 3.25
C ASP A 96 -11.86 13.72 3.42
N ALA A 97 -12.75 12.79 3.78
CA ALA A 97 -14.16 13.07 4.08
C ALA A 97 -14.32 14.06 5.25
N ALA A 98 -13.56 13.87 6.33
CA ALA A 98 -13.57 14.80 7.45
C ALA A 98 -13.01 16.17 7.08
N ARG A 99 -12.03 16.23 6.17
CA ARG A 99 -11.47 17.51 5.69
C ARG A 99 -12.44 18.24 4.76
N SER A 100 -13.20 17.54 3.93
CA SER A 100 -14.20 18.14 3.05
C SER A 100 -15.45 18.64 3.78
N GLY A 101 -15.52 18.52 5.11
CA GLY A 101 -16.67 18.93 5.90
C GLY A 101 -17.85 17.96 5.86
N ASP A 102 -17.67 16.75 5.31
CA ASP A 102 -18.70 15.72 5.27
C ASP A 102 -18.56 14.77 6.47
N ASP A 103 -19.00 15.27 7.63
CA ASP A 103 -18.92 14.55 8.91
C ASP A 103 -19.74 13.26 8.91
N ALA A 104 -20.83 13.20 8.12
CA ALA A 104 -21.67 12.01 7.99
C ALA A 104 -20.93 10.89 7.28
N LEU A 105 -20.24 11.19 6.17
CA LEU A 105 -19.40 10.23 5.46
C LEU A 105 -18.20 9.79 6.30
N ALA A 106 -17.56 10.72 7.01
CA ALA A 106 -16.46 10.40 7.92
C ALA A 106 -16.91 9.44 9.04
N ALA A 107 -18.08 9.69 9.63
CA ALA A 107 -18.67 8.82 10.66
C ALA A 107 -19.00 7.42 10.12
N TYR A 108 -19.45 7.32 8.87
CA TYR A 108 -19.74 6.05 8.20
C TYR A 108 -18.47 5.23 7.88
N LEU A 109 -17.42 5.87 7.40
CA LEU A 109 -16.16 5.22 7.00
C LEU A 109 -15.28 4.83 8.19
N ARG A 110 -15.39 5.55 9.30
CA ARG A 110 -14.59 5.32 10.52
C ARG A 110 -14.68 3.89 11.06
N PRO A 111 -15.86 3.29 11.34
CA PRO A 111 -15.93 1.93 11.84
C PRO A 111 -15.37 0.91 10.84
N HIS A 112 -15.63 1.09 9.54
CA HIS A 112 -15.09 0.22 8.49
C HIS A 112 -13.56 0.26 8.46
N THR A 113 -12.97 1.45 8.54
CA THR A 113 -11.52 1.64 8.58
C THR A 113 -10.89 0.99 9.82
N LEU A 114 -11.55 1.10 10.99
CA LEU A 114 -11.10 0.45 12.22
C LEU A 114 -11.16 -1.07 12.11
N VAL A 115 -12.24 -1.63 11.56
CA VAL A 115 -12.39 -3.08 11.35
C VAL A 115 -11.34 -3.60 10.37
N VAL A 116 -11.16 -2.94 9.22
CA VAL A 116 -10.14 -3.33 8.23
C VAL A 116 -8.74 -3.28 8.83
N GLY A 117 -8.41 -2.22 9.59
CA GLY A 117 -7.12 -2.11 10.25
C GLY A 117 -6.90 -3.16 11.34
N ALA A 118 -7.92 -3.43 12.16
CA ALA A 118 -7.85 -4.46 13.20
C ALA A 118 -7.71 -5.87 12.61
N VAL A 119 -8.50 -6.20 11.59
CA VAL A 119 -8.43 -7.50 10.89
C VAL A 119 -7.08 -7.67 10.19
N THR A 120 -6.58 -6.63 9.52
CA THR A 120 -5.27 -6.67 8.85
C THR A 120 -4.14 -6.83 9.87
N GLY A 121 -4.18 -6.10 10.99
CA GLY A 121 -3.20 -6.23 12.06
C GLY A 121 -3.22 -7.60 12.72
N ALA A 122 -4.40 -8.14 13.02
CA ALA A 122 -4.55 -9.49 13.57
C ALA A 122 -4.03 -10.55 12.60
N PHE A 123 -4.33 -10.41 11.30
CA PHE A 123 -3.81 -11.28 10.25
C PHE A 123 -2.28 -11.21 10.15
N ALA A 124 -1.68 -10.02 10.24
CA ALA A 124 -0.23 -9.83 10.23
C ALA A 124 0.46 -10.54 11.41
N ILE A 125 -0.15 -10.52 12.59
CA ILE A 125 0.37 -11.25 13.76
C ILE A 125 0.21 -12.76 13.55
N ALA A 126 -0.96 -13.21 13.11
CA ALA A 126 -1.23 -14.63 12.87
C ALA A 126 -0.32 -15.23 11.78
N ALA A 127 0.05 -14.42 10.77
CA ALA A 127 0.94 -14.78 9.68
C ALA A 127 2.36 -15.15 10.13
N ILE A 128 2.82 -14.70 11.30
CA ILE A 128 4.18 -14.98 11.81
C ILE A 128 4.39 -16.49 11.98
N ALA A 129 3.40 -17.23 12.50
CA ALA A 129 3.56 -18.65 12.80
C ALA A 129 3.69 -19.53 11.53
N PRO A 130 2.85 -19.36 10.48
CA PRO A 130 3.05 -20.04 9.20
C PRO A 130 4.37 -19.66 8.51
N ILE A 131 4.75 -18.37 8.50
CA ILE A 131 6.02 -17.93 7.88
C ILE A 131 7.22 -18.61 8.54
N ARG A 132 7.23 -18.75 9.86
CA ARG A 132 8.31 -19.45 10.58
C ARG A 132 8.44 -20.93 10.23
N ARG A 133 7.35 -21.59 9.84
CA ARG A 133 7.36 -23.00 9.43
C ARG A 133 7.76 -23.17 7.97
N ASP A 134 7.31 -22.25 7.12
CA ASP A 134 7.49 -22.32 5.67
C ASP A 134 8.81 -21.71 5.19
N ALA A 135 9.34 -20.71 5.92
CA ALA A 135 10.58 -20.00 5.62
C ALA A 135 11.37 -19.73 6.92
N PRO A 136 12.12 -20.73 7.44
CA PRO A 136 12.76 -20.64 8.75
C PRO A 136 13.85 -19.56 8.83
N THR A 137 14.58 -19.31 7.74
CA THR A 137 15.59 -18.24 7.62
C THR A 137 14.98 -16.85 7.79
N LEU A 138 13.91 -16.55 7.04
CA LEU A 138 13.14 -15.31 7.23
C LEU A 138 12.47 -15.21 8.59
N GLY A 139 11.88 -16.30 9.08
CA GLY A 139 11.22 -16.32 10.37
C GLY A 139 12.16 -15.98 11.53
N HIS A 140 13.44 -16.38 11.42
CA HIS A 140 14.46 -16.05 12.40
C HIS A 140 14.89 -14.58 12.30
N GLU A 141 15.17 -14.09 11.10
CA GLU A 141 15.59 -12.70 10.87
C GLU A 141 14.47 -11.67 11.16
N LEU A 142 13.20 -12.06 10.95
CA LEU A 142 12.04 -11.26 11.32
C LEU A 142 11.97 -11.00 12.83
N LEU A 143 12.31 -12.00 13.65
CA LEU A 143 12.30 -11.90 15.12
C LEU A 143 13.64 -11.46 15.72
N GLY A 144 14.71 -11.48 14.92
CA GLY A 144 16.02 -10.93 15.28
C GLY A 144 16.14 -9.48 14.82
N ARG A 145 16.74 -9.29 13.64
CA ARG A 145 17.15 -7.99 13.14
C ARG A 145 15.99 -7.05 12.78
N ALA A 146 14.87 -7.59 12.29
CA ALA A 146 13.72 -6.78 11.90
C ALA A 146 12.71 -6.55 13.04
N LEU A 147 12.91 -7.16 14.22
CA LEU A 147 12.00 -7.05 15.35
C LEU A 147 11.69 -5.58 15.74
N PRO A 148 12.68 -4.66 15.82
CA PRO A 148 12.40 -3.27 16.14
C PRO A 148 11.45 -2.60 15.13
N LEU A 149 11.60 -2.92 13.84
CA LEU A 149 10.74 -2.39 12.77
C LEU A 149 9.32 -2.95 12.86
N ILE A 150 9.17 -4.23 13.22
CA ILE A 150 7.87 -4.84 13.47
C ILE A 150 7.18 -4.19 14.67
N VAL A 151 7.93 -3.93 15.75
CA VAL A 151 7.39 -3.24 16.94
C VAL A 151 6.97 -1.81 16.60
N VAL A 152 7.81 -1.06 15.86
CA VAL A 152 7.47 0.29 15.38
C VAL A 152 6.21 0.26 14.50
N SER A 153 6.11 -0.70 13.58
CA SER A 153 4.93 -0.90 12.76
C SER A 153 3.68 -1.15 13.61
N ALA A 154 3.75 -2.09 14.55
CA ALA A 154 2.62 -2.46 15.41
C ALA A 154 2.18 -1.27 16.27
N ALA A 155 3.14 -0.56 16.87
CA ALA A 155 2.87 0.65 17.65
C ALA A 155 2.24 1.76 16.79
N ALA A 156 2.77 2.01 15.60
CA ALA A 156 2.24 3.00 14.66
C ALA A 156 0.85 2.60 14.13
N GLY A 157 0.59 1.31 13.90
CA GLY A 157 -0.71 0.77 13.51
C GLY A 157 -1.75 0.96 14.61
N VAL A 158 -1.42 0.60 15.85
CA VAL A 158 -2.29 0.85 17.02
C VAL A 158 -2.53 2.34 17.21
N LEU A 159 -1.48 3.16 17.13
CA LEU A 159 -1.60 4.62 17.21
C LEU A 159 -2.54 5.16 16.13
N THR A 160 -2.45 4.64 14.91
CA THR A 160 -3.36 5.00 13.81
C THR A 160 -4.81 4.68 14.16
N LEU A 161 -5.09 3.47 14.66
CA LEU A 161 -6.44 3.08 15.07
C LEU A 161 -6.96 3.97 16.19
N VAL A 162 -6.13 4.29 17.17
CA VAL A 162 -6.49 5.21 18.27
C VAL A 162 -6.74 6.63 17.75
N LEU A 163 -5.95 7.13 16.80
CA LEU A 163 -6.13 8.45 16.21
C LEU A 163 -7.40 8.53 15.36
N VAL A 164 -7.69 7.50 14.55
CA VAL A 164 -8.97 7.37 13.82
C VAL A 164 -10.13 7.28 14.80
N TYR A 165 -9.98 6.55 15.90
CA TYR A 165 -10.99 6.49 16.96
C TYR A 165 -11.14 7.83 17.70
N ARG A 166 -10.11 8.65 17.83
CA ARG A 166 -10.20 9.98 18.47
C ARG A 166 -10.59 11.10 17.51
N GLY A 167 -10.88 10.79 16.24
CA GLY A 167 -11.21 11.80 15.22
C GLY A 167 -10.02 12.68 14.80
N ARG A 168 -8.78 12.28 15.12
CA ARG A 168 -7.55 13.02 14.78
C ARG A 168 -6.98 12.53 13.45
N PHE A 169 -7.75 12.71 12.37
CA PHE A 169 -7.50 12.06 11.08
C PHE A 169 -6.22 12.52 10.36
N GLY A 170 -5.79 13.77 10.53
CA GLY A 170 -4.55 14.27 9.93
C GLY A 170 -3.31 13.50 10.44
N TRP A 171 -3.20 13.35 11.77
CA TRP A 171 -2.12 12.58 12.38
C TRP A 171 -2.23 11.08 12.10
N ALA A 172 -3.46 10.56 11.96
CA ALA A 172 -3.68 9.16 11.60
C ALA A 172 -3.04 8.79 10.25
N ARG A 173 -3.01 9.70 9.27
CA ARG A 173 -2.33 9.46 7.99
C ARG A 173 -0.84 9.23 8.15
N VAL A 174 -0.19 10.09 8.94
CA VAL A 174 1.25 10.01 9.16
C VAL A 174 1.60 8.71 9.87
N SER A 175 0.87 8.36 10.94
CA SER A 175 1.09 7.09 11.65
C SER A 175 0.80 5.87 10.77
N ALA A 176 -0.21 5.93 9.89
CA ALA A 176 -0.52 4.83 8.96
C ALA A 176 0.62 4.62 7.95
N LEU A 177 1.15 5.71 7.39
CA LEU A 177 2.30 5.67 6.49
C LEU A 177 3.53 5.09 7.18
N VAL A 178 3.80 5.52 8.42
CA VAL A 178 4.90 4.98 9.22
C VAL A 178 4.72 3.49 9.47
N ALA A 179 3.49 3.03 9.79
CA ALA A 179 3.22 1.61 10.00
C ALA A 179 3.52 0.78 8.76
N VAL A 180 2.99 1.17 7.60
CA VAL A 180 3.21 0.44 6.33
C VAL A 180 4.68 0.49 5.91
N ALA A 181 5.34 1.65 6.01
CA ALA A 181 6.75 1.79 5.69
C ALA A 181 7.63 0.90 6.59
N ALA A 182 7.33 0.84 7.89
CA ALA A 182 8.06 -0.01 8.83
C ALA A 182 7.88 -1.51 8.53
N ILE A 183 6.71 -1.96 8.08
CA ILE A 183 6.52 -3.36 7.62
C ILE A 183 7.40 -3.65 6.41
N VAL A 184 7.37 -2.78 5.39
CA VAL A 184 8.14 -2.97 4.16
C VAL A 184 9.64 -2.96 4.44
N LEU A 185 10.11 -2.02 5.26
CA LEU A 185 11.51 -1.96 5.70
C LEU A 185 11.88 -3.16 6.57
N GLY A 186 10.98 -3.61 7.44
CA GLY A 186 11.18 -4.80 8.28
C GLY A 186 11.41 -6.04 7.43
N TRP A 187 10.60 -6.23 6.38
CA TRP A 187 10.84 -7.28 5.40
C TRP A 187 12.20 -7.13 4.70
N ALA A 188 12.52 -5.92 4.18
CA ALA A 188 13.78 -5.69 3.49
C ALA A 188 14.99 -6.02 4.38
N VAL A 189 14.95 -5.61 5.66
CA VAL A 189 15.99 -5.93 6.64
C VAL A 189 16.05 -7.42 6.94
N ALA A 190 14.90 -8.09 7.11
CA ALA A 190 14.86 -9.52 7.38
C ALA A 190 15.39 -10.36 6.21
N GLN A 191 15.32 -9.85 4.98
CA GLN A 191 15.84 -10.55 3.81
C GLN A 191 17.34 -10.34 3.61
N THR A 192 17.93 -9.25 4.13
CA THR A 192 19.38 -9.02 3.99
C THR A 192 20.20 -10.12 4.67
N PRO A 193 21.25 -10.67 4.01
CA PRO A 193 21.94 -10.18 2.81
C PRO A 193 21.47 -10.78 1.47
N TRP A 194 20.36 -11.52 1.44
CA TRP A 194 19.91 -12.28 0.28
C TRP A 194 19.01 -11.45 -0.64
N ILE A 195 19.24 -11.52 -1.95
CA ILE A 195 18.26 -11.05 -2.95
C ILE A 195 17.28 -12.17 -3.30
N LEU A 196 17.77 -13.41 -3.29
CA LEU A 196 17.03 -14.66 -3.41
C LEU A 196 17.45 -15.54 -2.24
N VAL A 197 16.52 -15.81 -1.31
CA VAL A 197 16.84 -16.48 -0.04
C VAL A 197 17.50 -17.84 -0.32
N ASP A 198 18.63 -18.08 0.34
CA ASP A 198 19.48 -19.28 0.27
C ASP A 198 20.07 -19.60 -1.13
N GLN A 199 19.96 -18.69 -2.10
CA GLN A 199 20.50 -18.91 -3.46
C GLN A 199 21.40 -17.78 -3.97
N LEU A 200 21.04 -16.52 -3.74
CA LEU A 200 21.76 -15.40 -4.32
C LEU A 200 21.88 -14.25 -3.32
N LEU A 201 23.13 -13.83 -3.06
CA LEU A 201 23.43 -12.68 -2.22
C LEU A 201 23.28 -11.38 -3.01
N ILE A 202 22.92 -10.29 -2.33
CA ILE A 202 22.85 -8.94 -2.91
C ILE A 202 24.22 -8.52 -3.49
N ALA A 203 25.31 -8.91 -2.81
CA ALA A 203 26.67 -8.59 -3.25
C ALA A 203 27.04 -9.30 -4.56
N ASP A 204 26.59 -10.55 -4.74
CA ASP A 204 26.89 -11.35 -5.93
C ASP A 204 25.96 -11.02 -7.10
N ALA A 205 24.73 -10.58 -6.80
CA ALA A 205 23.78 -10.08 -7.80
C ALA A 205 24.06 -8.64 -8.24
N ALA A 206 25.00 -7.95 -7.59
CA ALA A 206 25.28 -6.55 -7.87
C ALA A 206 25.89 -6.39 -9.27
N GLY A 207 25.27 -5.53 -10.09
CA GLY A 207 25.83 -5.14 -11.38
C GLY A 207 27.13 -4.34 -11.25
N ALA A 208 27.72 -3.97 -12.39
CA ALA A 208 28.94 -3.15 -12.41
C ALA A 208 28.78 -1.86 -11.57
N ARG A 209 29.81 -1.54 -10.78
CA ARG A 209 29.81 -0.40 -9.84
C ARG A 209 29.43 0.93 -10.52
N SER A 210 29.86 1.14 -11.75
CA SER A 210 29.51 2.33 -12.54
C SER A 210 28.01 2.46 -12.79
N THR A 211 27.35 1.36 -13.16
CA THR A 211 25.89 1.31 -13.36
C THR A 211 25.13 1.56 -12.07
N LEU A 212 25.60 1.01 -10.95
CA LEU A 212 24.98 1.25 -9.63
C LEU A 212 25.08 2.71 -9.21
N ILE A 213 26.24 3.34 -9.39
CA ILE A 213 26.41 4.78 -9.11
C ILE A 213 25.48 5.60 -10.01
N GLY A 214 25.42 5.28 -11.30
CA GLY A 214 24.50 5.94 -12.23
C GLY A 214 23.03 5.82 -11.79
N LEU A 215 22.61 4.61 -11.39
CA LEU A 215 21.26 4.37 -10.87
C LEU A 215 20.97 5.19 -9.61
N LEU A 216 21.92 5.26 -8.66
CA LEU A 216 21.78 6.08 -7.45
C LEU A 216 21.62 7.57 -7.78
N VAL A 217 22.39 8.08 -8.73
CA VAL A 217 22.26 9.48 -9.19
C VAL A 217 20.89 9.72 -9.81
N VAL A 218 20.41 8.82 -10.68
CA VAL A 218 19.07 8.94 -11.29
C VAL A 218 17.97 8.89 -10.25
N VAL A 219 18.04 7.98 -9.28
CA VAL A 219 17.07 7.89 -8.18
C VAL A 219 17.11 9.15 -7.31
N ALA A 220 18.28 9.69 -7.00
CA ALA A 220 18.42 10.94 -6.27
C ALA A 220 17.80 12.11 -7.03
N LEU A 221 18.08 12.22 -8.34
CA LEU A 221 17.50 13.26 -9.20
C LEU A 221 15.98 13.14 -9.30
N ALA A 222 15.46 11.91 -9.44
CA ALA A 222 14.03 11.63 -9.41
C ALA A 222 13.42 12.04 -8.05
N GLY A 223 14.09 11.74 -6.93
CA GLY A 223 13.65 12.17 -5.60
C GLY A 223 13.56 13.69 -5.48
N VAL A 224 14.58 14.41 -5.93
CA VAL A 224 14.65 15.89 -5.86
C VAL A 224 13.63 16.56 -6.79
N THR A 225 13.24 15.92 -7.88
CA THR A 225 12.28 16.49 -8.84
C THR A 225 10.83 16.11 -8.51
N VAL A 226 10.58 14.83 -8.19
CA VAL A 226 9.23 14.29 -8.00
C VAL A 226 8.68 14.61 -6.62
N LEU A 227 9.48 14.51 -5.55
CA LEU A 227 8.97 14.72 -4.19
C LEU A 227 8.47 16.16 -3.96
N PRO A 228 9.18 17.22 -4.40
CA PRO A 228 8.66 18.58 -4.28
C PRO A 228 7.42 18.83 -5.11
N ALA A 229 7.34 18.28 -6.33
CA ALA A 229 6.16 18.39 -7.17
C ALA A 229 4.93 17.73 -6.53
N LEU A 230 5.09 16.54 -5.94
CA LEU A 230 4.03 15.87 -5.19
C LEU A 230 3.66 16.63 -3.91
N ALA A 231 4.65 17.13 -3.16
CA ALA A 231 4.40 17.93 -1.97
C ALA A 231 3.64 19.22 -2.31
N TYR A 232 4.00 19.89 -3.40
CA TYR A 232 3.30 21.07 -3.91
C TYR A 232 1.87 20.73 -4.35
N LEU A 233 1.68 19.62 -5.08
CA LEU A 233 0.35 19.16 -5.48
C LEU A 233 -0.53 18.82 -4.27
N PHE A 234 0.02 18.12 -3.29
CA PHE A 234 -0.68 17.85 -2.04
C PHE A 234 -0.97 19.14 -1.29
N TRP A 235 -0.03 20.07 -1.17
CA TRP A 235 -0.28 21.36 -0.53
C TRP A 235 -1.39 22.15 -1.25
N LEU A 236 -1.36 22.22 -2.58
CA LEU A 236 -2.34 22.95 -3.38
C LEU A 236 -3.74 22.33 -3.25
N THR A 237 -3.85 21.02 -3.37
CA THR A 237 -5.13 20.29 -3.23
C THR A 237 -5.66 20.27 -1.81
N GLN A 238 -4.82 20.57 -0.83
CA GLN A 238 -5.18 20.60 0.59
C GLN A 238 -5.42 22.02 1.13
N THR A 239 -5.16 23.06 0.36
CA THR A 239 -5.41 24.45 0.76
C THR A 239 -6.86 24.82 0.40
N ASP A 240 -7.66 25.22 1.40
CA ASP A 240 -9.11 25.54 1.35
C ASP A 240 -9.53 26.67 0.39
N ALA A 241 -8.66 27.12 -0.52
CA ALA A 241 -8.93 28.21 -1.44
C ALA A 241 -10.06 27.87 -2.44
N TRP A 242 -10.20 26.60 -2.84
CA TRP A 242 -11.16 26.19 -3.88
C TRP A 242 -12.52 25.72 -3.35
N VAL A 243 -12.63 25.30 -2.09
CA VAL A 243 -13.91 24.83 -1.51
C VAL A 243 -14.84 26.00 -1.17
N ARG A 244 -14.29 27.20 -0.93
CA ARG A 244 -15.08 28.39 -0.60
C ARG A 244 -15.67 29.09 -1.82
N GLU A 245 -15.04 29.00 -2.99
CA GLU A 245 -15.53 29.68 -4.19
C GLU A 245 -16.88 29.11 -4.65
N GLU A 246 -17.05 27.78 -4.65
CA GLU A 246 -18.30 27.14 -5.09
C GLU A 246 -19.50 27.48 -4.17
N ASN A 247 -19.29 27.50 -2.85
CA ASN A 247 -20.31 27.93 -1.88
C ASN A 247 -20.62 29.45 -1.95
N SER A 248 -19.67 30.28 -2.39
CA SER A 248 -19.91 31.73 -2.55
C SER A 248 -20.76 32.04 -3.79
N THR A 249 -20.56 31.31 -4.88
CA THR A 249 -21.38 31.44 -6.10
C THR A 249 -22.82 30.96 -5.91
N ASP A 250 -23.04 29.91 -5.12
CA ASP A 250 -24.41 29.39 -4.86
C ASP A 250 -25.22 30.31 -3.93
N SER A 251 -24.54 30.94 -2.97
CA SER A 251 -25.18 31.89 -2.04
C SER A 251 -25.46 33.27 -2.65
N ASP A 252 -24.70 33.71 -3.66
CA ASP A 252 -24.97 34.96 -4.38
C ASP A 252 -26.10 34.83 -5.40
N HIS A 253 -26.35 33.63 -5.94
CA HIS A 253 -27.53 33.34 -6.75
C HIS A 253 -28.81 33.23 -5.91
N ALA A 254 -28.76 32.57 -4.75
CA ALA A 254 -29.91 32.45 -3.84
C ALA A 254 -30.33 33.78 -3.16
N ARG A 255 -29.49 34.83 -3.23
CA ARG A 255 -29.82 36.18 -2.71
C ARG A 255 -30.38 37.14 -3.76
N ARG A 256 -30.39 36.75 -5.04
CA ARG A 256 -30.84 37.59 -6.15
C ARG A 256 -32.24 37.26 -6.68
N ASP A 257 -32.87 36.21 -6.14
CA ASP A 257 -34.27 35.84 -6.35
C ASP A 257 -35.11 36.14 -5.09
#